data_AF-B2IES2-F1
#
_entry.id   AF-B2IES2-F1
#
_cell.length_a   1.000
_cell.length_b   1.000
_cell.length_c   1.000
_cell.angle_alpha   90.00
_cell.angle_beta   90.00
_cell.angle_gamma   90.00
#
_symmetry.space_group_name_H-M   'P 1'
#
loop_
_entity.id
_entity.type
_entity.pdbx_description
1 polymer ?
#
loop_
_entity_poly.entity_id
_entity_poly.type
_entity_poly.pdbx_seq_one_letter_code
_entity_poly.pdbx_strand_id
1 'polypeptide(L)'
;MQVSVTEAKGQLTELVRRAEAGDEIILTRHGRAAVRLVLVKPMPDRKSRRALLHAVRVSAAAKAAAGSSATHNQDFLYGNDGMPE
;
A
#
# COMPACT_ATOMS: atom_id res chain seq x y z
N MET A 1 -17.08 -15.28 6.83
CA MET A 1 -18.49 -15.72 6.77
C MET A 1 -18.74 -16.52 5.50
N GLN A 2 -19.55 -17.57 5.53
CA GLN A 2 -19.94 -18.34 4.33
C GLN A 2 -21.43 -18.18 4.05
N VAL A 3 -21.79 -17.84 2.81
CA VAL A 3 -23.18 -17.60 2.39
C VAL A 3 -23.46 -18.40 1.14
N SER A 4 -24.64 -19.01 1.02
CA SER A 4 -25.01 -19.70 -0.22
C SER A 4 -25.26 -18.70 -1.35
N VAL A 5 -24.93 -19.05 -2.59
CA VAL A 5 -25.20 -18.16 -3.76
C VAL A 5 -26.68 -17.79 -3.87
N THR A 6 -27.58 -18.72 -3.50
CA THR A 6 -29.03 -18.49 -3.51
C THR A 6 -29.44 -17.42 -2.50
N GLU A 7 -28.91 -17.49 -1.28
CA GLU A 7 -29.13 -16.51 -0.22
C GLU A 7 -28.48 -15.15 -0.54
N ALA A 8 -27.28 -15.19 -1.12
CA ALA A 8 -26.54 -14.00 -1.50
C ALA A 8 -27.25 -13.16 -2.57
N LYS A 9 -28.08 -13.76 -3.44
CA LYS A 9 -28.79 -13.04 -4.51
C LYS A 9 -29.68 -11.90 -3.99
N GLY A 10 -30.30 -12.07 -2.82
CA GLY A 10 -31.18 -11.06 -2.21
C GLY A 10 -30.47 -10.02 -1.36
N GLN A 11 -29.20 -10.25 -0.99
CA GLN A 11 -28.45 -9.43 -0.05
C GLN A 11 -27.07 -9.00 -0.57
N LEU A 12 -26.83 -9.15 -1.88
CA LEU A 12 -25.51 -8.94 -2.48
C LEU A 12 -24.96 -7.54 -2.17
N THR A 13 -25.82 -6.52 -2.19
CA THR A 13 -25.44 -5.15 -1.86
C THR A 13 -24.85 -5.02 -0.46
N GLU A 14 -25.48 -5.63 0.55
CA GLU A 14 -24.95 -5.59 1.92
C GLU A 14 -23.71 -6.47 2.07
N LEU A 15 -23.66 -7.62 1.40
CA LEU A 15 -22.46 -8.46 1.39
C LEU A 15 -21.27 -7.72 0.78
N VAL A 16 -21.46 -6.98 -0.32
CA VAL A 16 -20.41 -6.14 -0.89
C VAL A 16 -19.98 -5.06 0.10
N ARG A 17 -20.92 -4.33 0.71
CA ARG A 17 -20.59 -3.29 1.71
C ARG A 17 -19.77 -3.83 2.88
N ARG A 18 -20.10 -5.03 3.35
CA ARG A 18 -19.36 -5.72 4.41
C ARG A 18 -17.96 -6.15 3.94
N ALA A 19 -17.84 -6.67 2.70
CA ALA A 19 -16.53 -6.99 2.13
C ALA A 19 -15.64 -5.75 1.94
N GLU A 20 -16.22 -4.61 1.58
CA GLU A 20 -15.52 -3.31 1.50
C GLU A 20 -15.07 -2.80 2.88
N ALA A 21 -15.86 -3.05 3.93
CA ALA A 21 -15.51 -2.76 5.31
C ALA A 21 -14.40 -3.67 5.89
N GLY A 22 -14.04 -4.74 5.17
CA GLY A 22 -12.97 -5.67 5.54
C GLY A 22 -13.43 -7.07 5.97
N ASP A 23 -14.73 -7.36 5.93
CA ASP A 23 -15.24 -8.70 6.26
C ASP A 23 -14.87 -9.70 5.14
N GLU A 24 -14.34 -10.87 5.52
CA GLU A 24 -14.14 -11.96 4.56
C GLU A 24 -15.47 -12.69 4.30
N ILE A 25 -15.95 -12.62 3.06
CA ILE A 25 -17.20 -13.25 2.63
C ILE A 25 -16.91 -14.27 1.53
N ILE A 26 -17.30 -15.52 1.79
CA ILE A 26 -17.16 -16.63 0.87
C ILE A 26 -18.54 -17.06 0.41
N LEU A 27 -18.77 -16.98 -0.90
CA LEU A 27 -19.96 -17.52 -1.53
C LEU A 27 -19.79 -19.01 -1.77
N THR A 28 -20.81 -19.78 -1.39
CA THR A 28 -20.82 -21.23 -1.50
C THR A 28 -21.89 -21.69 -2.49
N ARG A 29 -21.57 -22.73 -3.26
CA ARG A 29 -22.53 -23.41 -4.14
C ARG A 29 -22.58 -24.87 -3.73
N HIS A 30 -23.78 -25.37 -3.39
CA HIS A 30 -23.99 -26.73 -2.88
C HIS A 30 -23.08 -27.06 -1.67
N GLY A 31 -22.92 -26.11 -0.74
CA GLY A 31 -22.10 -26.28 0.46
C GLY A 31 -20.58 -26.22 0.24
N ARG A 32 -20.12 -25.97 -1.00
CA ARG A 32 -18.69 -25.81 -1.31
C ARG A 32 -18.36 -24.35 -1.58
N ALA A 33 -17.24 -23.88 -1.04
CA ALA A 33 -16.71 -22.55 -1.35
C ALA A 33 -16.47 -22.42 -2.86
N ALA A 34 -17.07 -21.40 -3.47
CA ALA A 34 -17.01 -21.16 -4.91
C ALA A 34 -16.29 -19.85 -5.23
N VAL A 35 -16.58 -18.77 -4.49
CA VAL A 35 -16.04 -17.43 -4.76
C VAL A 35 -15.78 -16.73 -3.44
N ARG A 36 -14.78 -15.84 -3.39
CA ARG A 36 -14.57 -14.91 -2.28
C ARG A 36 -14.78 -13.49 -2.76
N LEU A 37 -15.59 -12.72 -2.03
CA LEU A 37 -15.71 -11.28 -2.24
C LEU A 37 -14.51 -10.60 -1.58
N VAL A 38 -13.78 -9.82 -2.36
CA VAL A 38 -12.61 -9.06 -1.90
C VAL A 38 -12.73 -7.63 -2.39
N LEU A 39 -12.38 -6.66 -1.54
CA LEU A 39 -12.26 -5.27 -1.94
C LEU A 39 -11.21 -5.14 -3.04
N VAL A 40 -11.61 -4.60 -4.20
CA VAL A 40 -10.68 -4.22 -5.25
C VAL A 40 -10.13 -2.83 -4.90
N LYS A 41 -8.92 -2.79 -4.33
CA LYS A 41 -8.25 -1.52 -4.05
C LYS A 41 -7.91 -0.84 -5.38
N PRO A 42 -8.36 0.40 -5.62
CA PRO A 42 -7.97 1.13 -6.82
C PRO A 42 -6.45 1.33 -6.77
N MET A 43 -5.77 0.89 -7.83
CA MET A 43 -4.34 1.13 -7.96
C MET A 43 -4.13 2.62 -8.23
N PRO A 44 -3.29 3.33 -7.46
CA PRO A 44 -3.08 4.76 -7.71
C PRO A 44 -2.58 4.97 -9.13
N ASP A 45 -3.23 5.87 -9.87
CA ASP A 45 -2.76 6.25 -11.19
C ASP A 45 -1.37 6.93 -11.09
N ARG A 46 -0.69 7.07 -12.24
CA ARG A 46 0.66 7.66 -12.30
C ARG A 46 0.71 9.09 -11.75
N LYS A 47 -0.37 9.87 -11.91
CA LYS A 47 -0.45 11.27 -11.47
C LYS A 47 -0.56 11.34 -9.95
N SER A 48 -1.47 10.55 -9.38
CA SER A 48 -1.70 10.37 -7.95
C SER A 48 -0.43 9.87 -7.25
N ARG A 49 0.25 8.88 -7.85
CA ARG A 49 1.54 8.39 -7.33
C ARG A 49 2.62 9.47 -7.34
N ARG A 50 2.72 10.26 -8.41
CA ARG A 50 3.69 11.36 -8.50
C ARG A 50 3.40 12.45 -7.46
N ALA A 51 2.14 12.81 -7.27
CA ALA A 51 1.72 13.78 -6.26
C ALA A 51 2.08 13.30 -4.85
N LEU A 52 1.84 12.03 -4.53
CA LEU A 52 2.22 11.43 -3.24
C LEU A 52 3.74 11.49 -3.01
N LEU A 53 4.54 11.05 -3.98
CA LEU A 53 6.01 11.09 -3.87
C LEU A 53 6.53 12.53 -3.70
N HIS A 54 5.91 13.49 -4.37
CA HIS A 54 6.25 14.90 -4.22
C HIS A 54 5.91 15.41 -2.81
N ALA A 55 4.71 15.12 -2.30
CA ALA A 55 4.30 15.52 -0.95
C ALA A 55 5.23 14.95 0.13
N VAL A 56 5.62 13.68 0.01
CA VAL A 56 6.58 13.04 0.92
C VAL A 56 7.97 13.69 0.83
N ARG A 57 8.44 14.07 -0.37
CA ARG A 57 9.71 14.79 -0.52
C ARG A 57 9.68 16.17 0.15
N VAL A 58 8.58 16.91 -0.03
CA VAL A 58 8.42 18.24 0.58
C VAL A 58 8.38 18.12 2.10
N SER A 59 7.63 17.16 2.66
CA SER A 59 7.56 16.99 4.12
C SER A 59 8.89 16.53 4.72
N ALA A 60 9.69 15.76 3.98
CA ALA A 60 11.00 15.30 4.41
C ALA A 60 12.14 16.31 4.17
N ALA A 61 11.92 17.38 3.39
CA ALA A 61 12.96 18.32 2.99
C ALA A 61 13.64 19.00 4.18
N ALA A 62 12.86 19.38 5.21
CA ALA A 62 13.40 19.97 6.44
C ALA A 62 14.33 18.99 7.19
N LYS A 63 14.02 17.69 7.19
CA LYS A 63 14.88 16.66 7.79
C LYS A 63 16.16 16.45 6.98
N ALA A 64 16.08 16.52 5.65
CA ALA A 64 17.24 16.37 4.78
C ALA A 64 18.24 17.54 4.93
N ALA A 65 17.77 18.75 5.16
CA ALA A 65 18.61 19.93 5.35
C ALA A 65 19.36 19.95 6.71
N ALA A 66 18.91 19.16 7.70
CA ALA A 66 19.50 19.13 9.03
C ALA A 66 20.68 18.14 9.18
N GLY A 67 20.96 17.32 8.16
CA GLY A 67 22.07 16.36 8.15
C GLY A 67 23.29 16.86 7.37
N SER A 68 24.45 16.25 7.59
CA SER A 68 25.64 16.44 6.75
C SER A 68 25.33 16.09 5.30
N SER A 69 25.80 16.91 4.35
CA SER A 69 25.60 16.66 2.92
C SER A 69 26.11 15.27 2.54
N ALA A 70 25.35 14.56 1.69
CA ALA A 70 25.75 13.26 1.16
C ALA A 70 27.11 13.31 0.43
N THR A 71 27.54 14.49 -0.02
CA THR A 71 28.87 14.74 -0.58
C THR A 71 30.00 14.33 0.36
N HIS A 72 29.84 14.50 1.67
CA HIS A 72 30.87 14.25 2.69
C HIS A 72 30.68 12.91 3.40
N ASN A 73 29.73 12.08 2.94
CA ASN A 73 29.39 10.81 3.60
C ASN A 73 30.47 9.72 3.44
N GLN A 74 31.57 10.02 2.74
CA GLN A 74 32.68 9.09 2.55
C GLN A 74 34.01 9.70 2.98
N ASP A 75 34.03 10.92 3.50
CA ASP A 75 35.26 11.61 3.86
C ASP A 75 36.00 10.87 4.99
N PHE A 76 35.29 10.12 5.82
CA PHE A 76 35.89 9.27 6.85
C PHE A 76 36.65 8.05 6.29
N LEU A 77 36.47 7.73 5.00
CA LEU A 77 37.17 6.63 4.32
C LEU A 77 38.50 7.08 3.72
N TYR A 78 38.78 8.38 3.68
CA TYR A 78 39.97 8.93 3.04
C TYR A 78 40.73 9.85 4.01
N GLY A 79 42.04 9.67 4.09
CA GLY A 79 42.92 10.56 4.85
C GLY A 79 43.00 11.96 4.24
N ASN A 80 43.70 12.88 4.92
CA ASN A 80 43.91 14.26 4.43
C ASN A 80 44.71 14.34 3.11
N ASP A 81 45.35 13.25 2.70
CA ASP A 81 46.02 13.08 1.41
C ASP A 81 45.10 12.51 0.31
N GLY A 82 43.84 12.22 0.65
CA GLY A 82 42.83 11.65 -0.25
C GLY A 82 43.00 10.14 -0.50
N MET A 83 43.90 9.47 0.23
CA MET A 83 44.09 8.02 0.11
C MET A 83 43.21 7.27 1.11
N PRO A 84 42.75 6.04 0.78
CA PRO A 84 42.02 5.21 1.73
C PRO A 84 42.89 4.86 2.95
N GLU A 85 42.32 4.96 4.16
CA GLU A 85 42.90 4.38 5.38
C GLU A 85 42.71 2.86 5.47
#